data_AF-A0A7C3F3Y8-F1
#
_entry.id   AF-A0A7C3F3Y8-F1
#
_cell.length_a   1.000
_cell.length_b   1.000
_cell.length_c   1.000
_cell.angle_alpha   90.00
_cell.angle_beta   90.00
_cell.angle_gamma   90.00
#
_symmetry.space_group_name_H-M   'P 1'
#
loop_
_entity.id
_entity.type
_entity.pdbx_description
1 polymer ?
#
loop_
_entity_poly.entity_id
_entity_poly.type
_entity_poly.pdbx_seq_one_letter_code
_entity_poly.pdbx_strand_id
1 'polypeptide(L)' 'MNEGILWFDDSKQVDLKHKIERAVAYFQQKYGYPPARCFIHPSMLSDKKIKNNGVEIRTSLYVLPYHFWLEFQNKFIRDN' A
#
# COMPACT_ATOMS: atom_id res chain seq x y z
N MET A 1 -1.88 -11.25 5.23
CA MET A 1 -1.96 -9.80 5.53
C MET A 1 -2.14 -9.66 7.02
N ASN A 2 -1.45 -8.70 7.63
CA ASN A 2 -1.64 -8.29 9.02
C ASN A 2 -2.64 -7.13 9.09
N GLU A 3 -2.91 -6.64 10.31
CA GLU A 3 -3.75 -5.47 10.55
C GLU A 3 -3.30 -4.25 9.73
N GLY A 4 -4.27 -3.49 9.25
CA GLY A 4 -4.03 -2.39 8.33
C GLY A 4 -5.29 -1.62 7.98
N ILE A 5 -5.15 -0.75 6.99
CA ILE A 5 -6.24 0.06 6.44
C ILE A 5 -6.46 -0.33 4.99
N LEU A 6 -7.75 -0.47 4.63
CA LEU A 6 -8.18 -0.59 3.26
C LEU A 6 -8.42 0.82 2.69
N TRP A 7 -7.68 1.16 1.64
CA TRP A 7 -7.83 2.40 0.88
C TRP A 7 -8.40 2.09 -0.50
N PHE A 8 -9.34 2.90 -0.99
CA PHE A 8 -9.95 2.76 -2.30
C PHE A 8 -9.65 3.99 -3.17
N ASP A 9 -9.15 3.77 -4.39
CA ASP A 9 -8.91 4.83 -5.38
C ASP A 9 -9.08 4.30 -6.83
N ASP A 10 -10.24 4.57 -7.42
CA ASP A 10 -10.59 4.22 -8.80
C ASP A 10 -10.38 5.38 -9.80
N SER A 11 -9.64 6.43 -9.40
CA SER A 11 -9.40 7.61 -10.24
C SER A 11 -8.81 7.21 -11.60
N LYS A 12 -9.55 7.42 -12.69
CA LYS A 12 -9.17 6.93 -14.03
C LYS A 12 -8.01 7.70 -14.66
N GLN A 13 -7.77 8.93 -14.20
CA GLN A 13 -6.76 9.85 -14.75
C GLN A 13 -5.43 9.79 -14.00
N VAL A 14 -5.31 8.92 -12.98
CA VAL A 14 -4.15 8.85 -12.09
C VAL A 14 -3.50 7.48 -12.29
N ASP A 15 -2.20 7.46 -12.57
CA ASP A 15 -1.48 6.19 -12.69
C ASP A 15 -1.39 5.44 -11.36
N LEU A 16 -1.05 4.16 -11.41
CA LEU A 16 -0.97 3.33 -10.21
C LEU A 16 0.04 3.88 -9.18
N LYS A 17 1.18 4.42 -9.63
CA LYS A 17 2.21 4.94 -8.73
C LYS A 17 1.68 6.10 -7.89
N HIS A 18 1.02 7.07 -8.53
CA HIS A 18 0.42 8.21 -7.86
C HIS A 18 -0.72 7.80 -6.93
N LYS A 19 -1.52 6.78 -7.27
CA LYS A 19 -2.55 6.23 -6.35
C LYS A 19 -1.92 5.66 -5.08
N ILE A 20 -0.84 4.89 -5.23
CA ILE A 20 -0.11 4.35 -4.07
C ILE A 20 0.49 5.49 -3.24
N GLU A 21 1.08 6.51 -3.87
CA GLU A 21 1.62 7.68 -3.17
C GLU A 21 0.56 8.42 -2.36
N ARG A 22 -0.65 8.62 -2.92
CA ARG A 22 -1.78 9.21 -2.18
C ARG A 22 -2.18 8.37 -0.98
N ALA A 23 -2.28 7.05 -1.17
CA ALA A 23 -2.63 6.11 -0.10
C ALA A 23 -1.59 6.14 1.04
N VAL A 24 -0.30 6.15 0.70
CA VAL A 24 0.82 6.26 1.66
C VAL A 24 0.83 7.62 2.36
N ALA A 25 0.65 8.72 1.63
CA ALA A 25 0.63 10.06 2.20
C ALA A 25 -0.53 10.23 3.19
N TYR A 26 -1.72 9.74 2.85
CA TYR A 26 -2.88 9.72 3.76
C TYR A 26 -2.58 8.91 5.02
N PHE A 27 -2.00 7.72 4.88
CA PHE A 27 -1.63 6.88 6.01
C PHE A 27 -0.62 7.56 6.94
N GLN A 28 0.44 8.15 6.38
CA GLN A 28 1.44 8.91 7.14
C GLN A 28 0.82 10.10 7.86
N GLN A 29 -0.05 10.87 7.20
CA GLN A 29 -0.75 11.99 7.81
C GLN A 29 -1.63 11.53 8.98
N LYS A 30 -2.29 10.37 8.85
CA LYS A 30 -3.22 9.85 9.86
C LYS A 30 -2.54 9.20 11.06
N TYR A 31 -1.45 8.46 10.85
CA TYR A 31 -0.81 7.65 11.88
C TYR A 31 0.57 8.16 12.32
N GLY A 32 1.15 9.14 11.61
CA GLY A 32 2.45 9.75 11.94
C GLY A 32 3.66 8.96 11.45
N TYR A 33 3.48 7.83 10.75
CA TYR A 33 4.56 6.99 10.24
C TYR A 33 4.17 6.27 8.92
N PRO A 34 5.13 5.85 8.07
CA PRO A 34 4.83 5.11 6.84
C PRO A 34 4.22 3.72 7.13
N PRO A 35 3.33 3.20 6.26
CA PRO A 35 2.91 1.82 6.34
C PRO A 35 4.10 0.87 6.12
N ALA A 36 4.04 -0.33 6.69
CA ALA A 36 5.09 -1.33 6.51
C ALA A 36 5.12 -1.86 5.07
N ARG A 37 3.94 -2.19 4.56
CA ARG A 37 3.72 -2.78 3.23
C ARG A 37 2.42 -2.24 2.63
N CYS A 38 2.39 -2.15 1.31
CA CYS A 38 1.19 -1.88 0.55
C CYS A 38 0.89 -3.07 -0.36
N PHE A 39 -0.26 -3.71 -0.18
CA PHE A 39 -0.72 -4.80 -1.04
C PHE A 39 -1.71 -4.26 -2.07
N ILE A 40 -1.53 -4.68 -3.32
CA ILE A 40 -2.39 -4.34 -4.44
C ILE A 40 -2.83 -5.60 -5.18
N HIS A 41 -3.90 -5.51 -5.97
CA HIS A 41 -4.26 -6.59 -6.88
C HIS A 41 -3.20 -6.75 -7.99
N PRO A 42 -2.75 -7.97 -8.34
CA PRO A 42 -1.73 -8.18 -9.36
C PRO A 42 -2.12 -7.65 -10.75
N SER A 43 -3.40 -7.63 -11.11
CA SER A 43 -3.86 -7.10 -12.42
C SER A 43 -3.63 -5.60 -12.59
N MET A 44 -3.28 -4.89 -11.51
CA MET A 44 -3.01 -3.45 -11.57
C MET A 44 -1.55 -3.18 -11.92
N LEU A 45 -0.65 -4.16 -11.79
CA LEU A 45 0.73 -4.03 -12.22
C LEU A 45 0.78 -3.93 -13.75
N SER A 46 1.53 -2.94 -14.23
CA SER A 46 2.06 -2.95 -15.59
C SER A 46 3.44 -3.61 -15.58
N ASP A 47 3.99 -3.94 -16.75
CA ASP A 47 5.34 -4.54 -16.89
C ASP A 47 6.48 -3.71 -16.27
N LYS A 48 6.19 -2.47 -15.87
CA LYS A 48 7.11 -1.60 -15.14
C LYS A 48 7.07 -1.92 -13.65
N LYS A 49 8.22 -2.35 -13.11
CA LYS A 49 8.43 -2.43 -11.66
C LYS A 49 8.12 -1.07 -11.01
N ILE A 50 7.14 -1.04 -10.11
CA ILE A 50 6.80 0.15 -9.35
C ILE A 50 7.87 0.34 -8.28
N LYS A 51 8.71 1.35 -8.45
CA LYS A 51 9.56 1.84 -7.37
C LYS A 51 8.76 2.87 -6.59
N ASN A 52 8.44 2.57 -5.34
CA ASN A 52 7.92 3.54 -4.40
C ASN A 52 8.97 3.77 -3.29
N ASN A 53 9.31 5.04 -3.03
CA ASN A 53 10.39 5.40 -2.13
C ASN A 53 9.98 5.11 -0.68
N GLY A 54 10.41 3.96 -0.15
CA GLY A 54 10.32 3.63 1.28
C GLY A 54 9.10 2.80 1.69
N VAL A 55 8.24 2.39 0.77
CA VAL A 55 7.15 1.42 1.05
C VAL A 55 7.28 0.21 0.15
N GLU A 56 7.34 -0.96 0.76
CA GLU A 56 7.38 -2.23 0.05
C GLU A 56 6.01 -2.54 -0.58
N ILE A 57 5.99 -2.69 -1.91
CA ILE A 57 4.78 -3.05 -2.66
C ILE A 57 4.74 -4.55 -2.87
N ARG A 58 3.64 -5.19 -2.46
CA ARG A 58 3.37 -6.63 -2.65
C ARG A 58 2.08 -6.80 -3.43
N THR A 59 1.93 -7.92 -4.11
CA THR A 59 0.65 -8.28 -4.76
C THR A 59 -0.09 -9.31 -3.94
N SER A 60 -1.43 -9.25 -3.99
CA SER A 60 -2.32 -10.23 -3.37
C SER A 60 -3.63 -10.32 -4.13
N LEU A 61 -4.08 -11.54 -4.46
CA LEU A 61 -5.39 -11.78 -5.07
C LEU A 61 -6.55 -11.51 -4.09
N TYR A 62 -6.27 -11.41 -2.78
CA TYR A 62 -7.26 -11.09 -1.75
C TYR A 62 -7.57 -9.59 -1.66
N VAL A 63 -6.79 -8.74 -2.34
CA VAL A 63 -7.06 -7.30 -2.46
C VAL A 63 -7.74 -7.06 -3.79
N LEU A 64 -8.94 -6.48 -3.79
CA LEU A 64 -9.69 -6.20 -5.02
C LEU A 64 -8.98 -5.13 -5.87
N PRO A 65 -9.20 -5.10 -7.20
CA PRO A 65 -8.76 -3.97 -8.03
C PRO A 65 -9.19 -2.62 -7.45
N TYR A 66 -8.31 -1.62 -7.59
CA TYR A 66 -8.46 -0.26 -7.04
C TYR A 66 -8.47 -0.16 -5.51
N HIS A 67 -8.28 -1.28 -4.82
CA HIS A 67 -8.08 -1.32 -3.39
C HIS A 67 -6.59 -1.49 -3.06
N PHE A 68 -6.18 -0.85 -1.98
CA PHE A 68 -4.82 -0.83 -1.49
C PHE A 68 -4.86 -1.18 -0.01
N TRP A 69 -4.20 -2.25 0.38
CA TRP A 69 -4.10 -2.63 1.79
C TRP A 69 -2.79 -2.15 2.37
N LEU A 70 -2.87 -1.22 3.32
CA LEU A 70 -1.72 -0.59 3.97
C LEU A 70 -1.55 -1.20 5.35
N GLU A 71 -0.52 -2.02 5.52
CA GLU A 71 -0.26 -2.67 6.81
C GLU A 71 0.38 -1.71 7.81
N PHE A 72 -0.06 -1.80 9.07
CA PHE A 72 0.62 -1.13 10.17
C PHE A 72 2.04 -1.68 10.36
N GLN A 73 2.90 -0.86 10.96
CA GLN A 73 4.22 -1.32 11.40
C GLN A 73 4.02 -2.36 12.51
N ASN A 74 4.55 -3.55 12.31
CA ASN A 74 4.45 -4.62 13.30
C ASN A 74 5.44 -4.34 14.43
N LYS A 75 4.97 -3.98 15.63
CA LYS A 75 5.83 -3.64 16.78
C LYS A 75 6.37 -4.84 17.56
N PHE A 76 6.28 -6.07 17.04
CA PHE A 76 6.90 -7.22 17.71
C PHE A 76 8.42 -7.25 17.47
N ILE A 77 9.14 -6.27 18.03
CA ILE A 77 10.48 -6.56 18.55
C ILE A 77 10.19 -7.29 19.87
N ARG A 78 10.29 -8.62 19.86
CA ARG A 78 10.52 -9.34 21.10
C ARG A 78 11.95 -8.99 21.50
N ASP A 79 12.08 -8.08 22.46
CA ASP A 79 13.29 -7.99 23.27
C ASP A 79 13.51 -9.40 23.83
N ASN A 80 14.60 -10.04 23.42
CA ASN A 80 15.04 -11.33 23.91
C ASN A 80 16.54 -11.26 24.16
#